data_AF-A0A8T6QIK5-F1
#
_entry.id   AF-A0A8T6QIK5-F1
#
_cell.length_a   1.000
_cell.length_b   1.000
_cell.length_c   1.000
_cell.angle_alpha   90.00
_cell.angle_beta   90.00
_cell.angle_gamma   90.00
#
_symmetry.space_group_name_H-M   'P 1'
#
loop_
_entity.id
_entity.type
_entity.pdbx_description
1 polymer ?
#
loop_
_entity_poly.entity_id
_entity_poly.type
_entity_poly.pdbx_seq_one_letter_code
_entity_poly.pdbx_strand_id
1 'polypeptide(L)'
;FEPGRYEGLPNEVYHAANGISSTMVKDARVSLMYFNARHVEKTIIKERSPVLDIGNLVHALALQPEQLDEEFSIEPVIPEGAFTTTATIRAFIDEHNASLTAMLSADDIKALLEEYNATLPAQVQLGGSVEETGQSYMSLPEEFQRLEADKKQTAAAMKACIKENNTTLPAQVKLS
;
A
#
# COMPACT_ATOMS: atom_id res chain seq x y z
N PHE A 1 -37.27 39.07 14.34
CA PHE A 1 -38.01 38.80 15.57
C PHE A 1 -38.76 40.05 15.98
N GLU A 2 -40.01 39.92 16.40
CA GLU A 2 -40.72 41.01 17.05
C GLU A 2 -40.19 41.18 18.49
N PRO A 3 -40.39 42.33 19.14
CA PRO A 3 -40.01 42.48 20.54
C PRO A 3 -40.79 41.49 21.42
N GLY A 4 -40.10 40.58 22.11
CA GLY A 4 -40.73 39.56 22.96
C GLY A 4 -39.72 38.62 23.62
N ARG A 5 -40.19 37.81 24.58
CA ARG A 5 -39.40 36.73 25.20
C ARG A 5 -39.60 35.45 24.39
N TYR A 6 -38.51 34.93 23.85
CA TYR A 6 -38.48 33.67 23.10
C TYR A 6 -37.75 32.61 23.92
N GLU A 7 -38.40 31.46 24.15
CA GLU A 7 -37.82 30.33 24.88
C GLU A 7 -37.35 29.26 23.90
N GLY A 8 -36.28 28.53 24.25
CA GLY A 8 -35.75 27.44 23.43
C GLY A 8 -35.18 27.87 22.08
N LEU A 9 -34.76 29.14 21.93
CA LEU A 9 -34.17 29.62 20.68
C LEU A 9 -32.79 28.96 20.47
N PRO A 10 -32.55 28.30 19.32
CA PRO A 10 -31.24 27.74 19.01
C PRO A 10 -30.17 28.84 19.00
N ASN A 11 -28.95 28.51 19.46
CA ASN A 11 -27.86 29.47 19.62
C ASN A 11 -27.51 30.20 18.30
N GLU A 12 -27.50 29.47 17.18
CA GLU A 12 -27.29 30.03 15.85
C GLU A 12 -28.33 31.09 15.48
N VAL A 13 -29.60 30.82 15.78
CA VAL A 13 -30.72 31.72 15.50
C VAL A 13 -30.66 32.94 16.43
N TYR A 14 -30.24 32.77 17.68
CA TYR A 14 -30.02 33.87 18.62
C TYR A 14 -28.91 34.82 18.13
N HIS A 15 -27.78 34.28 17.68
CA HIS A 15 -26.67 35.08 17.17
C HIS A 15 -26.90 35.68 15.78
N ALA A 16 -27.73 35.04 14.94
CA ALA A 16 -28.12 35.56 13.63
C ALA A 16 -29.27 36.56 13.67
N ALA A 17 -29.95 36.70 14.81
CA ALA A 17 -31.05 37.64 14.96
C ALA A 17 -30.58 39.09 14.77
N ASN A 18 -31.45 39.94 14.18
CA ASN A 18 -31.24 41.39 14.03
C ASN A 18 -31.24 42.17 15.37
N GLY A 19 -30.95 41.51 16.50
CA GLY A 19 -30.92 42.10 17.83
C GLY A 19 -29.57 42.75 18.14
N ILE A 20 -29.59 43.76 19.02
CA ILE A 20 -28.37 44.36 19.56
C ILE A 20 -27.95 43.58 20.81
N SER A 21 -26.80 42.90 20.74
CA SER A 21 -26.27 42.13 21.88
C SER A 21 -25.72 43.03 23.00
N SER A 22 -25.55 42.49 24.21
CA SER A 22 -24.92 43.24 25.32
C SER A 22 -23.50 43.70 24.97
N THR A 23 -22.73 42.88 24.26
CA THR A 23 -21.38 43.23 23.78
C THR A 23 -21.44 44.43 22.84
N MET A 24 -22.40 44.43 21.92
CA MET A 24 -22.65 45.55 21.00
C MET A 24 -22.97 46.86 21.74
N VAL A 25 -23.81 46.80 22.79
CA VAL A 25 -24.13 47.98 23.62
C VAL A 25 -22.88 48.50 24.36
N LYS A 26 -22.05 47.59 24.89
CA LYS A 26 -20.80 47.97 25.57
C LYS A 26 -19.82 48.66 24.61
N ASP A 27 -19.66 48.12 23.41
CA ASP A 27 -18.79 48.72 22.37
C ASP A 27 -19.32 50.09 21.92
N ALA A 28 -20.64 50.22 21.72
CA ALA A 28 -21.29 51.48 21.37
C ALA A 28 -21.13 52.56 22.44
N ARG A 29 -21.14 52.16 23.73
CA ARG A 29 -20.92 53.06 24.86
C ARG A 29 -19.48 53.60 24.91
N VAL A 30 -18.50 52.84 24.39
CA VAL A 30 -17.11 53.31 24.27
C VAL A 30 -17.00 54.30 23.11
N SER A 31 -17.49 53.93 21.92
CA SER A 31 -17.52 54.81 20.74
C SER A 31 -18.47 54.27 19.68
N LEU A 32 -19.36 55.15 19.17
CA LEU A 32 -20.24 54.80 18.04
C LEU A 32 -19.45 54.54 16.75
N MET A 33 -18.28 55.18 16.58
CA MET A 33 -17.41 54.92 15.44
C MET A 33 -16.76 53.54 15.54
N TYR A 34 -16.37 53.12 16.75
CA TYR A 34 -15.88 51.76 17.00
C TYR A 34 -16.96 50.70 16.77
N PHE A 35 -18.18 50.98 17.25
CA PHE A 35 -19.33 50.11 17.00
C PHE A 35 -19.62 49.94 15.51
N ASN A 36 -19.64 51.04 14.75
CA ASN A 36 -19.88 51.01 13.32
C ASN A 36 -18.79 50.21 12.59
N ALA A 37 -17.51 50.51 12.86
CA ALA A 37 -16.37 49.81 12.25
C ALA A 37 -16.36 48.30 12.57
N ARG A 38 -16.74 47.90 13.78
CA ARG A 38 -16.69 46.49 14.22
C ARG A 38 -17.93 45.67 13.83
N HIS A 39 -19.13 46.23 13.99
CA HIS A 39 -20.39 45.49 13.87
C HIS A 39 -21.17 45.78 12.58
N VAL A 40 -21.00 46.96 11.98
CA VAL A 40 -21.71 47.39 10.75
C VAL A 40 -20.83 47.21 9.51
N GLU A 41 -19.71 47.93 9.45
CA GLU A 41 -18.77 47.90 8.31
C GLU A 41 -17.84 46.67 8.36
N LYS A 42 -17.68 46.06 9.54
CA LYS A 42 -16.80 44.89 9.80
C LYS A 42 -15.34 45.11 9.34
N THR A 43 -14.87 46.35 9.39
CA THR A 43 -13.49 46.74 9.07
C THR A 43 -12.53 46.38 10.21
N ILE A 44 -13.02 46.29 11.45
CA ILE A 44 -12.26 45.80 12.62
C ILE A 44 -12.64 44.35 12.89
N ILE A 45 -11.69 43.43 12.69
CA ILE A 45 -11.89 42.00 12.95
C ILE A 45 -11.66 41.70 14.43
N LYS A 46 -12.53 40.88 15.02
CA LYS A 46 -12.31 40.33 16.37
C LYS A 46 -11.24 39.25 16.28
N GLU A 47 -10.06 39.53 16.83
CA GLU A 47 -9.05 38.49 17.03
C GLU A 47 -9.55 37.47 18.08
N ARG A 48 -9.37 36.18 17.77
CA ARG A 48 -9.54 35.13 18.78
C ARG A 48 -8.39 35.22 19.76
N SER A 49 -8.69 35.14 21.05
CA SER A 49 -7.68 35.13 22.10
C SER A 49 -7.73 33.81 22.85
N PRO A 50 -6.57 33.26 23.27
CA PRO A 50 -6.54 31.99 24.01
C PRO A 50 -7.40 32.01 25.28
N VAL A 51 -7.51 33.17 25.94
CA VAL A 51 -8.33 33.34 27.15
C VAL A 51 -9.82 33.25 26.83
N LEU A 52 -10.26 33.79 25.70
CA LEU A 52 -11.66 33.66 25.27
C LEU A 52 -11.98 32.22 24.85
N ASP A 53 -11.05 31.52 24.21
CA ASP A 53 -11.25 30.14 23.80
C ASP A 53 -11.38 29.21 25.02
N ILE A 54 -10.55 29.39 26.05
CA ILE A 54 -10.69 28.67 27.32
C ILE A 54 -12.01 29.01 28.02
N GLY A 55 -12.41 30.29 28.03
CA GLY A 55 -13.68 30.70 28.59
C GLY A 55 -14.88 30.04 27.89
N ASN A 56 -14.84 29.96 26.56
CA ASN A 56 -15.84 29.26 25.77
C ASN A 56 -15.88 27.76 26.09
N LEU A 57 -14.72 27.09 26.20
CA LEU A 57 -14.64 25.69 26.57
C LEU A 57 -15.28 25.41 27.94
N VAL A 58 -14.98 26.23 28.94
CA VAL A 58 -15.56 26.08 30.30
C VAL A 58 -17.07 26.30 30.27
N HIS A 59 -17.55 27.27 29.48
CA HIS A 59 -18.98 27.48 29.29
C HIS A 59 -19.68 26.30 28.64
N ALA A 60 -19.10 25.74 27.57
CA ALA A 60 -19.61 24.55 26.90
C ALA A 60 -19.63 23.35 27.85
N LEU A 61 -18.55 23.10 28.60
CA LEU A 61 -18.48 22.03 29.61
C LEU A 61 -19.58 22.15 30.68
N ALA A 62 -19.91 23.37 31.11
CA ALA A 62 -20.87 23.58 32.19
C ALA A 62 -22.33 23.57 31.72
N LEU A 63 -22.60 24.10 30.53
CA LEU A 63 -23.96 24.39 30.06
C LEU A 63 -24.41 23.52 28.89
N GLN A 64 -23.48 23.02 28.08
CA GLN A 64 -23.74 22.29 26.83
C GLN A 64 -22.72 21.16 26.63
N PRO A 65 -22.51 20.27 27.63
CA PRO A 65 -21.49 19.21 27.55
C PRO A 65 -21.72 18.27 26.36
N GLU A 66 -22.96 18.09 25.92
CA GLU A 66 -23.33 17.29 24.77
C GLU A 66 -22.79 17.84 23.43
N GLN A 67 -22.43 19.12 23.35
CA GLN A 67 -21.89 19.75 22.13
C GLN A 67 -20.36 19.75 22.09
N LEU A 68 -19.69 19.26 23.13
CA LEU A 68 -18.23 19.32 23.22
C LEU A 68 -17.53 18.52 22.12
N ASP A 69 -18.02 17.33 21.79
CA ASP A 69 -17.45 16.47 20.75
C ASP A 69 -17.57 17.09 19.35
N GLU A 70 -18.55 17.98 19.15
CA GLU A 70 -18.77 18.69 17.88
C GLU A 70 -17.97 20.00 17.82
N GLU A 71 -17.89 20.75 18.92
CA GLU A 71 -17.25 22.07 18.97
C GLU A 71 -15.74 22.03 19.24
N PHE A 72 -15.24 20.98 19.91
CA PHE A 72 -13.85 20.86 20.33
C PHE A 72 -13.21 19.56 19.85
N SER A 73 -11.93 19.65 19.47
CA SER A 73 -11.14 18.46 19.17
C SER A 73 -10.75 17.76 20.47
N ILE A 74 -11.49 16.71 20.82
CA ILE A 74 -11.16 15.82 21.94
C ILE A 74 -10.23 14.72 21.44
N GLU A 75 -9.29 14.29 22.27
CA GLU A 75 -8.38 13.20 21.92
C GLU A 75 -9.19 11.91 21.71
N PRO A 76 -9.04 11.23 20.56
CA PRO A 76 -9.82 10.05 20.26
C PRO A 76 -9.47 8.91 21.22
N VAL A 77 -10.49 8.20 21.69
CA VAL A 77 -10.28 6.99 22.49
C VAL A 77 -9.64 5.92 21.60
N ILE A 78 -8.46 5.48 21.98
CA ILE A 78 -7.75 4.40 21.29
C ILE A 78 -8.51 3.08 21.55
N PRO A 79 -8.96 2.37 20.50
CA PRO A 79 -9.71 1.14 20.69
C PRO A 79 -8.82 0.02 21.27
N GLU A 80 -9.45 -0.90 22.00
CA GLU A 80 -8.78 -2.03 22.63
C GLU A 80 -8.12 -2.92 21.56
N GLY A 81 -6.81 -3.17 21.70
CA GLY A 81 -6.02 -3.91 20.71
C GLY A 81 -5.45 -3.07 19.56
N ALA A 82 -5.65 -1.76 19.54
CA ALA A 82 -4.98 -0.90 18.55
C ALA A 82 -3.47 -0.89 18.76
N PHE A 83 -2.73 -0.96 17.66
CA PHE A 83 -1.28 -0.82 17.69
C PHE A 83 -0.90 0.66 17.87
N THR A 84 -0.49 1.02 19.08
CA THR A 84 -0.12 2.39 19.44
C THR A 84 1.37 2.67 19.33
N THR A 85 2.18 1.61 19.21
CA THR A 85 3.65 1.73 19.17
C THR A 85 4.25 0.93 18.02
N THR A 86 5.40 1.39 17.53
CA THR A 86 6.20 0.66 16.53
C THR A 86 6.57 -0.74 17.01
N ALA A 87 6.80 -0.92 18.31
CA ALA A 87 7.08 -2.22 18.91
C ALA A 87 5.90 -3.18 18.79
N THR A 88 4.68 -2.71 19.06
CA THR A 88 3.46 -3.54 18.94
C THR A 88 3.17 -3.94 17.49
N ILE A 89 3.40 -3.04 16.53
CA ILE A 89 3.25 -3.33 15.10
C ILE A 89 4.27 -4.39 14.67
N ARG A 90 5.53 -4.23 15.10
CA ARG A 90 6.61 -5.16 14.75
C ARG A 90 6.36 -6.56 15.29
N ALA A 91 5.99 -6.67 16.56
CA ALA A 91 5.70 -7.96 17.17
C ALA A 91 4.60 -8.72 16.42
N PHE A 92 3.53 -8.01 16.01
CA PHE A 92 2.46 -8.59 15.20
C PHE A 92 2.93 -9.05 13.82
N ILE A 93 3.75 -8.25 13.14
CA ILE A 93 4.32 -8.62 11.83
C ILE A 93 5.23 -9.85 11.96
N ASP A 94 6.06 -9.89 12.99
CA ASP A 94 7.00 -11.00 13.21
C ASP A 94 6.24 -12.30 13.52
N GLU A 95 5.19 -12.25 14.35
CA GLU A 95 4.30 -13.38 14.62
C GLU A 95 3.57 -13.85 13.35
N HIS A 96 3.04 -12.92 12.56
CA HIS A 96 2.39 -13.25 11.30
C HIS A 96 3.38 -13.90 10.31
N ASN A 97 4.58 -13.35 10.17
CA ASN A 97 5.62 -13.90 9.30
C ASN A 97 6.08 -15.29 9.76
N ALA A 98 6.12 -15.55 11.07
CA ALA A 98 6.42 -16.87 11.62
C ALA A 98 5.32 -17.91 11.31
N SER A 99 4.07 -17.47 11.12
CA SER A 99 2.96 -18.36 10.73
C SER A 99 2.97 -18.74 9.25
N LEU A 100 3.69 -17.98 8.41
CA LEU A 100 3.78 -18.24 6.97
C LEU A 100 4.73 -19.41 6.71
N THR A 101 4.43 -20.19 5.68
CA THR A 101 5.35 -21.22 5.18
C THR A 101 6.68 -20.56 4.79
N ALA A 102 7.78 -21.06 5.36
CA ALA A 102 9.11 -20.58 5.04
C ALA A 102 9.33 -20.62 3.52
N MET A 103 9.76 -19.49 2.95
CA MET A 103 10.17 -19.45 1.56
C MET A 103 11.34 -20.42 1.38
N LEU A 104 11.27 -21.26 0.35
CA LEU A 104 12.39 -22.13 -0.01
C LEU A 104 13.64 -21.26 -0.26
N SER A 105 14.78 -21.72 0.25
CA SER A 105 16.05 -21.05 -0.04
C SER A 105 16.40 -21.22 -1.52
N ALA A 106 17.30 -20.37 -2.02
CA ALA A 106 17.82 -20.50 -3.39
C ALA A 106 18.49 -21.88 -3.61
N ASP A 107 19.12 -22.43 -2.57
CA ASP A 107 19.75 -23.74 -2.61
C ASP A 107 18.71 -24.87 -2.66
N ASP A 108 17.62 -24.76 -1.91
CA ASP A 108 16.52 -25.75 -1.95
C ASP A 108 15.83 -25.74 -3.32
N ILE A 109 15.60 -24.55 -3.89
CA ILE A 109 15.04 -24.41 -5.24
C ILE A 109 15.99 -25.04 -6.26
N LYS A 110 17.30 -24.84 -6.11
CA LYS A 110 18.30 -25.44 -7.00
C LYS A 110 18.31 -26.96 -6.91
N ALA A 111 18.26 -27.52 -5.70
CA ALA A 111 18.21 -28.96 -5.48
C ALA A 111 16.97 -29.59 -6.14
N LEU A 112 15.79 -28.96 -5.96
CA LEU A 112 14.55 -29.42 -6.58
C LEU A 112 14.58 -29.35 -8.12
N LEU A 113 15.21 -28.30 -8.67
CA LEU A 113 15.38 -28.17 -10.11
C LEU A 113 16.37 -29.19 -10.69
N GLU A 114 17.43 -29.53 -9.94
CA GLU A 114 18.39 -30.54 -10.33
C GLU A 114 17.77 -31.95 -10.30
N GLU A 115 16.99 -32.26 -9.27
CA GLU A 115 16.20 -33.49 -9.19
C GLU A 115 15.20 -33.58 -10.36
N TYR A 116 14.49 -32.49 -10.65
CA TYR A 116 13.58 -32.43 -11.80
C TYR A 116 14.31 -32.63 -13.12
N ASN A 117 15.44 -31.94 -13.33
CA ASN A 117 16.25 -32.08 -14.55
C ASN A 117 16.83 -33.49 -14.71
N ALA A 118 17.09 -34.21 -13.62
CA ALA A 118 17.53 -35.61 -13.65
C ALA A 118 16.45 -36.58 -14.14
N THR A 119 15.16 -36.21 -14.05
CA THR A 119 14.05 -37.01 -14.61
C THR A 119 13.85 -36.78 -16.11
N LEU A 120 14.45 -35.73 -16.68
CA LEU A 120 14.33 -35.42 -18.10
C LEU A 120 15.29 -36.30 -18.94
N PRO A 121 14.89 -36.69 -20.17
CA PRO A 121 15.80 -37.42 -21.06
C PRO A 121 17.05 -36.58 -21.34
N ALA A 122 18.23 -37.18 -21.15
CA ALA A 122 19.50 -36.51 -21.41
C ALA A 122 19.64 -36.16 -22.89
N GLN A 123 20.02 -34.91 -23.17
CA GLN A 123 20.36 -34.48 -24.53
C GLN A 123 21.63 -35.19 -25.00
N VAL A 124 21.64 -35.62 -26.26
CA VAL A 124 22.77 -36.32 -26.85
C VAL A 124 23.91 -35.34 -27.11
N GLN A 125 25.11 -35.64 -26.60
CA GLN A 125 26.26 -34.73 -26.70
C GLN A 125 26.80 -34.64 -28.13
N LEU A 126 27.14 -33.42 -28.54
CA LEU A 126 27.85 -33.16 -29.79
C LEU A 126 29.35 -33.47 -29.59
N GLY A 127 29.83 -34.56 -30.16
CA GLY A 127 31.23 -34.98 -30.07
C GLY A 127 32.22 -33.93 -30.59
N GLY A 128 33.43 -33.90 -30.00
CA GLY A 128 34.53 -33.04 -30.40
C GLY A 128 35.22 -33.54 -31.68
N SER A 129 35.28 -34.86 -31.86
CA SER A 129 35.79 -35.53 -33.08
C SER A 129 34.68 -36.10 -33.97
N VAL A 130 35.04 -36.46 -35.21
CA VAL A 130 34.16 -37.13 -36.18
C VAL A 130 33.71 -38.50 -35.64
N GLU A 131 34.59 -39.24 -34.99
CA GLU A 131 34.33 -40.56 -34.41
C GLU A 131 33.37 -40.49 -33.22
N GLU A 132 33.58 -39.52 -32.32
CA GLU A 132 32.71 -39.28 -31.16
C GLU A 132 31.32 -38.81 -31.61
N THR A 133 31.26 -37.95 -32.62
CA THR A 133 29.99 -37.52 -33.21
C THR A 133 29.28 -38.69 -33.89
N GLY A 134 30.03 -39.61 -34.52
CA GLY A 134 29.49 -40.84 -35.09
C GLY A 134 28.89 -41.75 -34.03
N GLN A 135 29.54 -41.92 -32.88
CA GLN A 135 29.00 -42.71 -31.76
C GLN A 135 27.73 -42.08 -31.18
N SER A 136 27.71 -40.76 -30.99
CA SER A 136 26.52 -40.01 -30.57
C SER A 136 25.38 -40.07 -31.59
N TYR A 137 25.70 -40.17 -32.89
CA TYR A 137 24.70 -40.30 -33.94
C TYR A 137 24.08 -41.70 -33.98
N MET A 138 24.87 -42.75 -33.71
CA MET A 138 24.39 -44.15 -33.66
C MET A 138 23.52 -44.45 -32.43
N SER A 139 23.58 -43.63 -31.38
CA SER A 139 22.70 -43.74 -30.21
C SER A 139 21.37 -42.98 -30.36
N LEU A 140 21.16 -42.28 -31.49
CA LEU A 140 19.87 -41.63 -31.79
C LEU A 140 18.79 -42.65 -32.15
N PRO A 141 17.49 -42.34 -31.94
CA PRO A 141 16.41 -43.15 -32.49
C PRO A 141 16.49 -43.24 -34.02
N GLU A 142 16.09 -44.38 -34.61
CA GLU A 142 16.15 -44.63 -36.07
C GLU A 142 15.48 -43.52 -36.90
N GLU A 143 14.44 -42.89 -36.36
CA GLU A 143 13.73 -41.77 -37.00
C GLU A 143 14.59 -40.52 -37.27
N PHE A 144 15.68 -40.35 -36.51
CA PHE A 144 16.63 -39.24 -36.64
C PHE A 144 17.96 -39.68 -37.27
N GLN A 145 18.15 -40.98 -37.51
CA GLN A 145 19.31 -41.54 -38.22
C GLN A 145 19.13 -41.48 -39.75
N ARG A 146 18.94 -40.28 -40.32
CA ARG A 146 18.55 -40.07 -41.73
C ARG A 146 19.71 -39.96 -42.73
N LEU A 147 20.94 -40.25 -42.32
CA LEU A 147 22.11 -40.20 -43.22
C LEU A 147 22.24 -41.49 -44.03
N GLU A 148 22.20 -41.35 -45.36
CA GLU A 148 22.45 -42.44 -46.32
C GLU A 148 23.81 -43.10 -46.04
N ALA A 149 23.84 -44.44 -45.90
CA ALA A 149 25.04 -45.21 -45.57
C ALA A 149 26.13 -45.18 -46.68
N ASP A 150 25.77 -44.77 -47.91
CA ASP A 150 26.61 -44.88 -49.10
C ASP A 150 27.33 -43.56 -49.50
N LYS A 151 27.20 -42.49 -48.69
CA LYS A 151 27.90 -41.21 -48.91
C LYS A 151 28.79 -40.87 -47.72
N LYS A 152 29.93 -40.20 -47.97
CA LYS A 152 30.84 -39.70 -46.93
C LYS A 152 30.08 -38.86 -45.91
N GLN A 153 29.75 -39.46 -44.78
CA GLN A 153 29.04 -38.79 -43.69
C GLN A 153 29.99 -37.76 -43.08
N THR A 154 29.62 -36.49 -43.16
CA THR A 154 30.41 -35.40 -42.57
C THR A 154 29.97 -35.19 -41.13
N ALA A 155 30.90 -34.85 -40.24
CA ALA A 155 30.56 -34.50 -38.85
C ALA A 155 29.52 -33.37 -38.78
N ALA A 156 29.46 -32.48 -39.78
CA ALA A 156 28.43 -31.45 -39.87
C ALA A 156 27.02 -32.03 -40.05
N ALA A 157 26.86 -33.06 -40.90
CA ALA A 157 25.57 -33.71 -41.13
C ALA A 157 25.11 -34.52 -39.91
N MET A 158 26.03 -35.25 -39.26
CA MET A 158 25.73 -35.97 -38.01
C MET A 158 25.34 -35.01 -36.87
N LYS A 159 26.04 -33.87 -36.74
CA LYS A 159 25.70 -32.83 -35.74
C LYS A 159 24.34 -32.18 -36.01
N ALA A 160 23.92 -32.05 -37.28
CA ALA A 160 22.60 -31.53 -37.62
C ALA A 160 21.48 -32.47 -37.15
N CYS A 161 21.61 -33.77 -37.38
CA CYS A 161 20.65 -34.77 -36.93
C CYS A 161 20.57 -34.86 -35.39
N ILE A 162 21.72 -34.82 -34.70
CA ILE A 162 21.77 -34.76 -33.22
C ILE A 162 21.08 -33.50 -32.69
N LYS A 163 21.28 -32.35 -33.36
CA LYS A 163 20.65 -31.08 -32.99
C LYS A 163 19.13 -31.13 -33.16
N GLU A 164 18.64 -31.69 -34.26
CA GLU A 164 17.20 -31.87 -34.50
C GLU A 164 16.56 -32.76 -33.41
N ASN A 165 17.21 -33.88 -33.06
CA ASN A 165 16.73 -34.72 -31.97
C ASN A 165 16.72 -33.95 -30.63
N ASN A 166 17.80 -33.25 -30.29
CA ASN A 166 17.87 -32.47 -29.05
C ASN A 166 16.84 -31.33 -28.99
N THR A 167 16.40 -30.77 -30.12
CA THR A 167 15.29 -29.78 -30.14
C THR A 167 13.92 -30.38 -29.86
N THR A 168 13.75 -31.69 -30.00
CA THR A 168 12.49 -32.38 -29.65
C THR A 168 12.42 -32.78 -28.17
N LEU A 169 13.56 -32.75 -27.46
CA LEU A 169 13.62 -33.05 -26.03
C LEU A 169 13.26 -31.82 -25.18
N PRO A 170 12.59 -32.02 -24.02
CA PRO A 170 12.29 -30.92 -23.10
C PRO A 170 13.58 -30.23 -22.63
N ALA A 171 13.58 -28.91 -22.63
CA ALA A 171 14.73 -28.12 -22.19
C ALA A 171 14.92 -28.23 -20.66
N GLN A 172 16.17 -28.36 -20.23
CA GLN A 172 16.52 -28.30 -18.81
C GLN A 172 16.23 -26.92 -18.23
N VAL A 173 15.63 -26.90 -17.04
CA VAL A 173 15.29 -25.67 -16.32
C VAL A 173 16.53 -25.14 -15.61
N LYS A 174 16.82 -23.85 -15.75
CA LYS A 174 17.97 -23.19 -15.13
C LYS A 174 17.50 -22.06 -14.23
N LEU A 175 18.16 -21.89 -13.08
CA LEU A 175 18.04 -20.68 -12.28
C LEU A 175 18.70 -19.51 -13.02
N SER A 176 18.04 -18.35 -13.02
CA SER A 176 18.57 -17.07 -13.53
C SER A 176 19.21 -16.26 -12.41
#